data_AF-A0A835I630-F1
#
_entry.id   AF-A0A835I630-F1
#
_cell.length_a   1.000
_cell.length_b   1.000
_cell.length_c   1.000
_cell.angle_alpha   90.00
_cell.angle_beta   90.00
_cell.angle_gamma   90.00
#
_symmetry.space_group_name_H-M   'P 1'
#
loop_
_entity.id
_entity.type
_entity.pdbx_description
1 polymer ?
#
loop_
_entity_poly.entity_id
_entity_poly.type
_entity_poly.pdbx_seq_one_letter_code
_entity_poly.pdbx_strand_id
1 'polypeptide(L)'
;MIADSELFYFKFGNEEDKRVVLESGPVFMAGRCFIVTQWSQNIERRRNSVQAVPIWVKLHGTRKELWTGDGLGYLATRLGRPVEALQW
;
A
#
# COMPACT_ATOMS: atom_id res chain seq x y z
N MET A 1 13.81 18.40 2.99
CA MET A 1 13.56 17.38 1.95
C MET A 1 14.81 17.32 1.10
N ILE A 2 15.52 16.19 1.11
CA ILE A 2 16.61 15.94 0.15
C ILE A 2 15.96 15.13 -0.95
N ALA A 3 15.87 15.68 -2.16
CA ALA A 3 15.25 15.03 -3.30
C ALA A 3 16.35 14.47 -4.19
N ASP A 4 16.53 13.15 -4.17
CA ASP A 4 17.23 12.45 -5.25
C ASP A 4 16.16 12.01 -6.25
N SER A 5 15.85 12.90 -7.21
CA SER A 5 14.94 12.84 -8.37
C SER A 5 13.55 12.15 -8.26
N GLU A 6 13.35 11.09 -7.49
CA GLU A 6 12.14 10.28 -7.39
C GLU A 6 11.89 9.69 -5.99
N LEU A 7 12.81 9.89 -5.03
CA LEU A 7 12.66 9.40 -3.66
C LEU A 7 12.55 10.56 -2.66
N PHE A 8 11.56 10.46 -1.77
CA PHE A 8 11.27 11.47 -0.76
C PHE A 8 11.35 10.86 0.63
N TYR A 9 12.09 11.53 1.51
CA TYR A 9 12.22 11.14 2.90
C TYR A 9 11.35 12.06 3.77
N PHE A 10 10.50 11.43 4.59
CA PHE A 10 9.66 12.11 5.57
C PHE A 10 10.13 11.72 6.98
N LYS A 11 10.28 12.72 7.85
CA LYS A 11 10.57 12.52 9.27
C LYS A 11 9.32 12.89 10.05
N PHE A 12 8.80 11.94 10.82
CA PHE A 12 7.68 12.16 11.72
C PHE A 12 8.20 12.58 13.09
N GLY A 13 7.50 13.52 13.74
CA GLY A 13 7.78 13.91 15.12
C GLY A 13 7.15 12.97 16.15
N ASN A 14 6.14 12.20 15.73
CA ASN A 14 5.39 11.26 16.55
C ASN A 14 5.29 9.90 15.84
N GLU A 15 5.36 8.81 16.61
CA GLU A 15 5.24 7.45 16.10
C GLU A 15 3.80 7.13 15.67
N GLU A 16 2.79 7.67 16.37
CA GLU A 16 1.39 7.44 16.03
C GLU A 16 1.06 8.01 14.65
N ASP A 17 1.54 9.23 14.36
CA ASP A 17 1.35 9.88 13.06
C ASP A 17 2.02 9.08 11.93
N LYS A 18 3.22 8.54 12.19
CA LYS A 18 3.92 7.66 11.25
C LYS A 18 3.09 6.40 10.98
N ARG A 19 2.54 5.78 12.04
CA ARG A 19 1.73 4.57 11.94
C ARG A 19 0.48 4.80 11.09
N VAL A 20 -0.24 5.89 11.36
CA VAL A 20 -1.44 6.28 10.60
C VAL A 20 -1.12 6.43 9.12
N VAL A 21 -0.04 7.12 8.76
CA VAL A 21 0.31 7.31 7.33
C VAL A 21 0.74 5.99 6.68
N LEU A 22 1.48 5.12 7.38
CA LEU A 22 1.86 3.80 6.86
C LEU A 22 0.66 2.88 6.64
N GLU A 23 -0.36 2.96 7.50
CA GLU A 23 -1.58 2.14 7.41
C GLU A 23 -2.61 2.71 6.41
N SER A 24 -2.53 3.99 6.08
CA SER A 24 -3.48 4.68 5.19
C SER A 24 -3.39 4.27 3.70
N GLY A 25 -2.37 3.50 3.32
CA GLY A 25 -2.17 3.05 1.95
C GLY A 25 -1.54 4.12 1.02
N PRO A 26 -1.77 4.05 -0.29
CA PRO A 26 -1.21 5.01 -1.24
C PRO A 26 -1.71 6.44 -0.97
N VAL A 27 -0.78 7.39 -0.90
CA VAL A 27 -1.09 8.79 -0.59
C VAL A 27 -1.01 9.63 -1.85
N PHE A 28 -2.07 10.39 -2.14
CA PHE A 28 -2.06 11.35 -3.25
C PHE A 28 -1.59 12.71 -2.75
N MET A 29 -0.48 13.22 -3.30
CA MET A 29 0.03 14.56 -3.03
C MET A 29 0.36 15.26 -4.34
N ALA A 30 -0.09 16.51 -4.50
CA ALA A 30 0.18 17.32 -5.71
C ALA A 30 -0.16 16.59 -7.05
N GLY A 31 -1.25 15.82 -7.08
CA GLY A 31 -1.68 15.06 -8.26
C GLY A 31 -0.83 13.82 -8.58
N ARG A 32 0.08 13.42 -7.68
CA ARG A 32 0.92 12.23 -7.81
C ARG A 32 0.60 11.24 -6.69
N CYS A 33 0.56 9.95 -7.03
CA CYS A 33 0.39 8.86 -6.07
C CYS A 33 1.76 8.46 -5.51
N PHE A 34 1.86 8.42 -4.19
CA PHE A 34 3.07 8.01 -3.46
C PHE A 34 2.78 6.75 -2.66
N ILE A 35 3.71 5.81 -2.71
CA ILE A 35 3.69 4.63 -1.86
C ILE A 35 4.57 4.94 -0.67
N VAL A 36 3.95 5.07 0.50
CA VAL A 36 4.69 5.31 1.74
C VAL A 36 5.09 3.96 2.33
N THR A 37 6.37 3.77 2.59
CA THR A 37 6.89 2.56 3.22
C THR A 37 7.84 2.94 4.36
N GLN A 38 7.96 2.07 5.37
CA GLN A 38 8.97 2.27 6.40
C GLN A 38 10.38 2.27 5.79
N TRP A 39 11.17 3.28 6.16
CA TRP A 39 12.54 3.40 5.68
C TRP A 39 13.39 2.19 6.09
N SER A 40 14.22 1.70 5.16
CA SER A 40 15.25 0.69 5.40
C SER A 40 16.43 0.95 4.46
N GLN A 41 17.64 0.52 4.84
CA GLN A 41 18.85 0.68 4.02
C GLN A 41 18.73 0.00 2.64
N ASN A 42 17.83 -0.98 2.49
CA ASN A 42 17.64 -1.73 1.24
C ASN A 42 16.69 -1.05 0.25
N ILE A 43 16.01 0.05 0.62
CA ILE A 43 15.01 0.71 -0.23
C ILE A 43 15.62 1.27 -1.51
N GLU A 44 16.82 1.86 -1.43
CA GLU A 44 17.50 2.41 -2.61
C GLU A 44 17.81 1.33 -3.65
N ARG A 45 18.11 0.11 -3.19
CA ARG A 45 18.35 -1.05 -4.06
C ARG A 45 17.07 -1.60 -4.71
N ARG A 46 15.92 -1.43 -4.05
CA ARG A 46 14.61 -1.87 -4.55
C ARG A 46 14.01 -0.94 -5.61
N ARG A 47 14.50 0.29 -5.77
CA ARG A 47 14.00 1.29 -6.76
C ARG A 47 13.79 0.71 -8.15
N ASN A 48 14.73 -0.09 -8.64
CA ASN A 48 14.69 -0.64 -10.01
C ASN A 48 13.84 -1.93 -10.14
N SER A 49 13.16 -2.35 -9.06
CA SER A 49 12.50 -3.66 -8.99
C SER A 49 10.99 -3.59 -8.71
N VAL A 50 10.44 -2.40 -8.42
CA VAL A 50 9.00 -2.25 -8.13
C VAL A 50 8.21 -2.28 -9.45
N GLN A 51 7.73 -3.47 -9.83
CA GLN A 51 6.91 -3.68 -11.04
C GLN A 51 5.40 -3.58 -10.77
N ALA A 52 4.98 -3.75 -9.51
CA ALA A 52 3.58 -3.73 -9.09
C ALA A 52 3.47 -3.23 -7.64
N VAL A 53 2.31 -2.65 -7.31
CA VAL A 53 2.06 -2.00 -6.03
C VAL A 53 0.80 -2.59 -5.42
N PRO A 54 0.84 -3.03 -4.15
CA PRO A 54 -0.37 -3.46 -3.46
C PRO A 54 -1.27 -2.25 -3.20
N ILE A 55 -2.56 -2.37 -3.51
CA ILE A 55 -3.57 -1.33 -3.24
C ILE A 55 -4.68 -1.91 -2.37
N TRP A 56 -5.18 -1.09 -1.45
CA TRP A 56 -6.37 -1.43 -0.67
C TRP A 56 -7.62 -1.19 -1.52
N VAL A 57 -8.49 -2.19 -1.60
CA VAL A 57 -9.77 -2.07 -2.32
C VAL A 57 -10.91 -2.21 -1.33
N LYS A 58 -11.82 -1.23 -1.33
CA LYS A 58 -13.07 -1.28 -0.56
C LYS A 58 -14.20 -1.77 -1.45
N LEU A 59 -14.72 -2.96 -1.15
CA LEU A 59 -15.85 -3.55 -1.88
C LEU A 59 -17.17 -2.98 -1.33
N HIS A 60 -17.99 -2.44 -2.21
CA HIS A 60 -19.31 -1.89 -1.89
C HIS A 60 -20.40 -2.70 -2.60
N GLY A 61 -21.53 -2.95 -1.93
CA GLY A 61 -22.68 -3.65 -2.53
C GLY A 61 -22.45 -5.14 -2.80
N THR A 62 -21.42 -5.76 -2.22
CA THR A 62 -21.19 -7.19 -2.30
C THR A 62 -22.25 -7.95 -1.51
N ARG A 63 -22.86 -8.96 -2.16
CA ARG A 63 -23.87 -9.80 -1.52
C ARG A 63 -23.25 -10.54 -0.33
N LYS A 64 -24.05 -10.75 0.73
CA LYS A 64 -23.57 -11.34 2.00
C LYS A 64 -22.94 -12.72 1.83
N GLU A 65 -23.39 -13.50 0.85
CA GLU A 65 -22.90 -14.86 0.59
C GLU A 65 -21.46 -14.88 0.07
N LEU A 66 -20.96 -13.75 -0.47
CA LEU A 66 -19.59 -13.61 -0.97
C LEU A 66 -18.59 -13.16 0.10
N TRP A 67 -19.04 -12.88 1.33
CA TRP A 67 -18.17 -12.51 2.46
C TRP A 67 -17.55 -13.74 3.15
N THR A 68 -17.10 -14.70 2.35
CA THR A 68 -16.33 -15.87 2.77
C THR A 68 -14.90 -15.76 2.23
N GLY A 69 -13.96 -16.55 2.76
CA GLY A 69 -12.59 -16.56 2.24
C GLY A 69 -12.54 -16.82 0.73
N ASP A 70 -13.30 -17.81 0.26
CA ASP A 70 -13.40 -18.15 -1.17
C ASP A 70 -14.10 -17.05 -1.98
N GLY A 71 -15.17 -16.46 -1.44
CA GLY A 71 -15.92 -15.39 -2.10
C GLY A 71 -15.10 -14.11 -2.26
N LEU A 72 -14.37 -13.71 -1.23
CA LEU A 72 -13.44 -12.57 -1.27
C LEU A 72 -12.24 -12.87 -2.17
N GLY A 73 -11.69 -14.08 -2.10
CA GLY A 73 -10.61 -14.53 -2.99
C GLY A 73 -11.03 -14.49 -4.46
N TYR A 74 -12.25 -14.94 -4.78
CA TYR A 74 -12.82 -14.86 -6.12
C TYR A 74 -12.92 -13.41 -6.61
N LEU A 75 -13.48 -12.52 -5.79
CA LEU A 75 -13.60 -11.10 -6.13
C LEU A 75 -12.24 -10.42 -6.30
N ALA A 76 -11.30 -10.69 -5.40
CA ALA A 76 -9.96 -10.11 -5.45
C ALA A 76 -9.19 -10.58 -6.70
N THR A 77 -9.34 -11.84 -7.10
CA THR A 77 -8.73 -12.40 -8.31
C THR A 77 -9.27 -11.74 -9.59
N ARG A 78 -10.52 -11.26 -9.58
CA ARG A 78 -11.07 -10.48 -10.70
C ARG A 78 -10.48 -9.08 -10.81
N LEU A 79 -10.01 -8.51 -9.69
CA LEU A 79 -9.39 -7.19 -9.65
C LEU A 79 -7.89 -7.24 -9.97
N GLY A 80 -7.23 -8.36 -9.68
CA GLY A 80 -5.81 -8.54 -9.96
C GLY A 80 -5.24 -9.75 -9.23
N ARG A 81 -3.95 -9.68 -8.89
CA ARG A 81 -3.31 -10.70 -8.05
C ARG A 81 -3.54 -10.33 -6.58
N PRO A 82 -4.40 -11.05 -5.84
CA PRO A 82 -4.55 -10.80 -4.41
C PRO A 82 -3.22 -10.97 -3.71
N VAL A 83 -2.94 -10.07 -2.77
CA VAL A 83 -1.83 -10.21 -1.83
C VAL A 83 -2.41 -10.95 -0.65
N GLU A 84 -1.91 -12.15 -0.37
CA GLU A 84 -2.30 -12.87 0.83
C GLU A 84 -1.90 -12.01 2.03
N ALA A 85 -2.86 -11.72 2.91
CA ALA A 85 -2.58 -11.02 4.15
C ALA A 85 -1.72 -11.97 5.01
N LEU A 86 -0.40 -11.80 4.97
CA LEU A 86 0.50 -12.37 5.95
C LEU A 86 -0.06 -11.99 7.33
N GLN A 87 -0.38 -13.02 8.12
CA GLN A 87 -0.92 -12.92 9.46
C GLN A 87 -0.14 -11.87 10.26
N TRP A 88 -0.89 -10.96 10.89
CA TRP A 88 -0.39 -10.05 11.92
C TRP A 88 -0.05 -10.85 13.17
#